data_AF-A0AAV9AT82-F1
#
_entry.id   AF-A0AAV9AT82-F1
#
_cell.length_a   1.000
_cell.length_b   1.000
_cell.length_c   1.000
_cell.angle_alpha   90.00
_cell.angle_beta   90.00
_cell.angle_gamma   90.00
#
_symmetry.space_group_name_H-M   'P 1'
#
loop_
_entity.id
_entity.type
_entity.pdbx_description
1 polymer ?
#
loop_
_entity_poly.entity_id
_entity_poly.type
_entity_poly.pdbx_seq_one_letter_code
_entity_poly.pdbx_strand_id
1 'polypeptide(L)'
;MTEDGSFFIKNVGRHSIFVNGKEVMAKQHLHLIPGCLIEMRGMAFIFEVNQKSVDQYIANISKSEVVKKPKLEISSKMLLCSSKM
;
A
#
# COMPACT_ATOMS: atom_id res chain seq x y z
N MET A 1 6.60 -8.46 1.25
CA MET A 1 7.21 -7.23 1.78
C MET A 1 8.66 -7.55 2.01
N THR A 2 9.57 -6.76 1.47
CA THR A 2 10.93 -6.74 2.00
C THR A 2 10.85 -6.29 3.46
N GLU A 3 11.70 -6.86 4.30
CA GLU A 3 11.72 -6.61 5.75
C GLU A 3 12.35 -5.24 6.10
N ASP A 4 12.61 -4.42 5.07
CA ASP A 4 13.23 -3.10 5.12
C ASP A 4 12.22 -1.96 5.33
N GLY A 5 10.92 -2.27 5.41
CA GLY A 5 9.86 -1.26 5.53
C GLY A 5 9.44 -0.62 4.20
N SER A 6 9.85 -1.17 3.06
CA SER A 6 9.44 -0.67 1.74
C SER A 6 7.97 -0.98 1.43
N PHE A 7 7.29 -0.03 0.79
CA PHE A 7 5.89 -0.13 0.39
C PHE A 7 5.74 -0.31 -1.12
N PHE A 8 4.79 -1.14 -1.53
CA PHE A 8 4.51 -1.40 -2.94
C PHE A 8 3.01 -1.38 -3.20
N ILE A 9 2.62 -0.81 -4.34
CA ILE A 9 1.25 -0.89 -4.86
C ILE A 9 1.18 -1.89 -6.00
N LYS A 10 0.07 -2.63 -6.06
CA LYS A 10 -0.25 -3.55 -7.14
C LYS A 10 -1.69 -3.34 -7.56
N ASN A 11 -1.92 -3.20 -8.86
CA ASN A 11 -3.27 -3.23 -9.39
C ASN A 11 -3.76 -4.69 -9.49
N VAL A 12 -4.76 -5.03 -8.67
CA VAL A 12 -5.47 -6.32 -8.67
C VAL A 12 -6.90 -6.22 -9.21
N GLY A 13 -7.36 -5.00 -9.53
CA GLY A 13 -8.71 -4.73 -10.00
C GLY A 13 -8.82 -4.69 -11.52
N ARG A 14 -10.02 -4.38 -12.01
CA ARG A 14 -10.31 -4.19 -13.44
C ARG A 14 -10.10 -2.75 -13.93
N HIS A 15 -9.90 -1.81 -13.01
CA HIS A 15 -9.75 -0.39 -13.33
C HIS A 15 -8.30 0.02 -13.27
N SER A 16 -7.91 0.96 -14.12
CA SER A 16 -6.58 1.56 -14.09
C SER A 16 -6.35 2.29 -12.77
N ILE A 17 -5.14 2.11 -12.25
CA ILE A 17 -4.59 2.84 -11.12
C ILE A 17 -3.36 3.56 -11.68
N PHE A 18 -3.21 4.84 -11.38
CA PHE A 18 -2.06 5.64 -11.77
C PHE A 18 -1.30 6.05 -10.52
N VAL A 19 0.02 6.14 -10.63
CA VAL A 19 0.88 6.73 -9.61
C VAL A 19 1.72 7.80 -10.28
N ASN A 20 1.58 9.05 -9.81
CA ASN A 20 2.20 10.22 -10.40
C ASN A 20 1.93 10.31 -11.92
N GLY A 21 0.68 10.07 -12.34
CA GLY A 21 0.27 10.03 -13.74
C GLY A 21 0.72 8.80 -14.54
N LYS A 22 1.49 7.87 -13.96
CA LYS A 22 1.94 6.64 -14.62
C LYS A 22 1.04 5.46 -14.27
N GLU A 23 0.50 4.78 -15.29
CA GLU A 23 -0.35 3.62 -15.08
C GLU A 23 0.41 2.45 -14.42
N VAL A 24 -0.19 1.87 -13.38
CA VAL A 24 0.27 0.64 -12.73
C VAL A 24 -0.37 -0.54 -13.45
N MET A 25 0.43 -1.17 -14.32
CA MET A 25 0.00 -2.32 -15.10
C MET A 25 -0.50 -3.46 -14.19
N ALA A 26 -1.50 -4.19 -14.67
CA ALA A 26 -2.00 -5.37 -13.98
C ALA A 26 -0.84 -6.33 -13.70
N LYS A 27 -0.78 -6.84 -12.45
CA LYS A 27 0.28 -7.74 -11.95
C LYS A 27 1.63 -7.09 -11.64
N GLN A 28 1.87 -5.82 -11.96
CA GLN A 28 3.10 -5.13 -11.59
C GLN A 28 3.06 -4.67 -10.12
N HIS A 29 4.21 -4.76 -9.45
CA HIS A 29 4.45 -4.10 -8.17
C HIS A 29 5.23 -2.81 -8.43
N LEU A 30 4.69 -1.66 -8.02
CA LEU A 30 5.36 -0.37 -8.09
C LEU A 30 5.75 0.08 -6.68
N HIS A 31 7.00 0.46 -6.49
CA HIS A 31 7.48 1.01 -5.23
C HIS A 31 6.82 2.36 -4.95
N LEU A 32 6.33 2.55 -3.72
CA LEU A 32 5.77 3.81 -3.26
C LEU A 32 6.78 4.54 -2.39
N ILE A 33 6.97 5.83 -2.69
CA ILE A 33 7.70 6.76 -1.85
C ILE A 33 6.72 7.77 -1.25
N PRO A 34 6.99 8.32 -0.05
CA PRO A 34 6.19 9.40 0.51
C PRO A 34 5.98 10.54 -0.51
N GLY A 35 4.78 11.09 -0.55
CA GLY A 35 4.36 12.11 -1.52
C GLY A 35 3.87 11.57 -2.87
N CYS A 36 3.86 10.25 -3.11
CA CYS A 36 3.26 9.68 -4.31
C CYS A 36 1.75 10.01 -4.42
N LEU A 37 1.34 10.56 -5.55
CA LEU A 37 -0.07 10.76 -5.92
C LEU A 37 -0.61 9.47 -6.56
N ILE A 38 -1.63 8.87 -5.96
CA ILE A 38 -2.31 7.67 -6.44
C ILE A 38 -3.68 8.08 -6.98
N GLU A 39 -3.96 7.77 -8.24
CA GLU A 39 -5.20 8.14 -8.91
C GLU A 39 -5.96 6.89 -9.37
N MET A 40 -7.26 6.83 -9.07
CA MET A 40 -8.13 5.76 -9.57
C MET A 40 -9.59 6.22 -9.58
N ARG A 41 -10.34 5.87 -10.63
CA ARG A 41 -11.79 6.17 -10.76
C ARG A 41 -12.15 7.65 -10.47
N GLY A 42 -11.31 8.59 -10.90
CA GLY A 42 -11.52 10.02 -10.66
C GLY A 42 -11.24 10.49 -9.23
N MET A 43 -10.67 9.63 -8.38
CA MET A 43 -10.20 9.96 -7.04
C MET A 43 -8.68 10.08 -7.04
N ALA A 44 -8.16 10.93 -6.16
CA ALA A 44 -6.74 11.11 -5.94
C ALA A 44 -6.41 10.97 -4.45
N PHE A 45 -5.32 10.27 -4.15
CA PHE A 45 -4.82 10.03 -2.80
C PHE A 45 -3.34 10.39 -2.75
N ILE A 46 -2.86 10.95 -1.64
CA ILE A 46 -1.42 11.11 -1.40
C ILE A 46 -0.98 10.00 -0.45
N PHE A 47 0.06 9.27 -0.86
CA PHE A 47 0.69 8.27 -0.01
C PHE A 47 1.72 8.93 0.90
N GLU A 48 1.57 8.72 2.21
CA GLU A 48 2.50 9.19 3.22
C GLU A 48 2.91 8.05 4.16
N VAL A 49 4.08 8.18 4.75
CA VAL A 49 4.65 7.20 5.68
C VAL A 49 4.90 7.84 7.03
N ASN A 50 4.41 7.19 8.10
CA ASN A 50 4.85 7.51 9.45
C ASN A 50 6.15 6.75 9.72
N GLN A 51 7.30 7.40 9.47
CA GLN A 51 8.62 6.77 9.59
C GLN A 51 8.85 6.20 10.99
N LYS A 52 8.42 6.91 12.06
CA LYS A 52 8.57 6.44 13.44
C LYS A 52 7.86 5.10 13.66
N SER A 53 6.67 4.92 13.09
CA SER A 53 5.94 3.64 13.17
C SER A 53 6.62 2.53 12.38
N VAL A 54 7.20 2.84 11.22
CA VAL A 54 7.96 1.89 10.41
C VAL A 54 9.22 1.44 11.15
N ASP A 55 9.99 2.38 11.69
CA ASP A 55 11.21 2.08 12.44
C ASP A 55 10.93 1.21 13.66
N GLN A 56 9.86 1.52 14.40
CA GLN A 56 9.40 0.70 15.52
C GLN A 56 9.00 -0.71 15.08
N TYR A 57 8.31 -0.84 13.95
CA TYR A 57 7.94 -2.13 13.38
C TYR A 57 9.18 -2.95 13.02
N ILE A 58 10.12 -2.37 12.26
CA ILE A 58 11.37 -3.02 11.84
C ILE A 58 12.20 -3.45 13.07
N ALA A 59 12.35 -2.58 14.06
CA ALA A 59 13.09 -2.88 15.28
C ALA A 59 12.42 -3.97 16.14
N ASN A 60 11.09 -4.15 16.04
CA ASN A 60 10.37 -5.21 16.73
C ASN A 60 10.49 -6.55 16.01
N ILE A 61 10.38 -6.58 14.68
CA ILE A 61 10.56 -7.83 13.91
C ILE A 61 12.00 -8.35 14.01
N SER A 62 13.00 -7.47 14.08
CA SER A 62 14.41 -7.86 14.23
C SER A 62 14.75 -8.43 15.61
N LYS A 63 13.86 -8.25 16.62
CA LYS A 63 14.05 -8.76 17.98
C LYS A 63 13.32 -10.08 18.26
N SER A 64 12.47 -10.55 17.34
CA SER A 64 11.64 -11.74 17.54
C SER A 64 11.88 -12.80 16.46
N GLU A 65 12.90 -13.64 16.61
CA GLU A 65 13.04 -14.85 15.78
C GLU A 65 11.94 -15.91 16.05
N VAL A 66 11.09 -15.72 17.07
CA VAL A 66 9.99 -16.65 17.39
C VAL A 66 8.71 -15.94 17.82
N VAL A 67 8.13 -15.03 17.01
CA VAL A 67 6.72 -14.62 17.21
C VAL A 67 6.03 -14.36 15.87
N LYS A 68 4.84 -14.95 15.74
CA LYS A 68 3.93 -14.96 14.58
C LYS A 68 3.98 -13.66 13.77
N LYS A 69 4.22 -13.79 12.45
CA LYS A 69 4.09 -12.74 11.44
C LYS A 69 2.89 -11.84 11.78
N PRO A 70 3.08 -10.57 12.16
CA PRO A 70 1.97 -9.64 12.29
C PRO A 70 1.33 -9.57 10.92
N LYS A 71 0.13 -10.15 10.80
CA LYS A 71 -0.67 -10.09 9.58
C LYS A 71 -1.28 -8.69 9.52
N LEU A 72 -0.46 -7.70 9.20
CA LEU A 72 -0.94 -6.40 8.72
C LEU A 72 -1.39 -6.56 7.27
N GLU A 73 -2.45 -7.35 7.08
CA GLU A 73 -3.28 -7.25 5.89
C GLU A 73 -4.12 -5.98 6.07
N ILE A 74 -3.62 -4.85 5.57
CA ILE A 74 -4.53 -3.79 5.14
C ILE A 74 -5.14 -4.29 3.83
N SER A 75 -6.03 -5.28 3.92
CA SER A 75 -6.96 -5.57 2.85
C SER A 75 -7.95 -4.43 2.86
N SER A 76 -7.59 -3.31 2.25
CA SER A 76 -8.57 -2.41 1.70
C SER A 76 -9.27 -3.18 0.59
N LYS A 77 -10.21 -4.05 0.96
CA LYS A 77 -11.50 -3.98 0.29
C LYS A 77 -11.96 -2.55 0.52
N MET A 78 -11.57 -1.66 -0.39
CA MET A 78 -12.27 -0.42 -0.63
C MET A 78 -13.67 -0.85 -1.08
N LEU A 79 -14.49 -1.27 -0.12
CA LEU A 79 -15.92 -1.49 -0.29
C LEU A 79 -16.46 -0.07 -0.49
N LEU A 80 -16.41 0.39 -1.74
CA LEU A 80 -17.37 1.38 -2.21
C LEU A 80 -18.74 0.74 -1.93
N CYS A 81 -19.39 1.17 -0.84
CA CYS A 81 -20.82 1.07 -0.75
C CYS A 81 -21.38 1.92 -1.90
N SER A 82 -21.63 1.28 -3.03
CA SER A 82 -22.54 1.84 -4.03
C SER A 82 -23.92 1.82 -3.39
N SER A 83 -24.33 2.92 -2.78
CA SER A 83 -25.76 3.17 -2.57
C SER A 83 -26.41 3.16 -3.94
N LYS A 84 -27.21 2.13 -4.21
CA LYS A 84 -28.16 2.13 -5.32
C LYS A 84 -29.11 3.29 -5.08
N MET A 85 -29.13 4.25 -6.01
CA MET A 85 -30.32 5.05 -6.30
C MET A 85 -31.15 4.32 -7.35
#